data_AF-X6LHZ0-F1
#
_entry.id   AF-X6LHZ0-F1
#
_cell.length_a   1.000
_cell.length_b   1.000
_cell.length_c   1.000
_cell.angle_alpha   90.00
_cell.angle_beta   90.00
_cell.angle_gamma   90.00
#
_symmetry.space_group_name_H-M   'P 1'
#
loop_
_entity.id
_entity.type
_entity.pdbx_description
1 polymer ?
#
loop_
_entity_poly.entity_id
_entity_poly.type
_entity_poly.pdbx_seq_one_letter_code
_entity_poly.pdbx_strand_id
1 'polypeptide(L)'
;MSNIEDEKTSKEVELGVSPVSLETSCFSKEWILQLNQQEQINHFICLICKQVARNPIEMICAQHQKLNESLIVGANCLKQFLNANPDSCPVQPHNEEEGNEKITCNFKGKIKELNDHLDNSCPLKLFDCWYKPFGCVHACPKQKLKQHLILKLKFHFDLVVKFVDSLKQTIQFHQ
;
A
#
# COMPACT_ATOMS: atom_id res chain seq x y z
N MET A 1 63.02 -6.21 37.35
CA MET A 1 63.09 -5.94 35.90
C MET A 1 62.47 -7.16 35.23
N SER A 2 61.13 -7.16 35.03
CA SER A 2 60.43 -6.72 33.80
C SER A 2 60.80 -7.60 32.60
N ASN A 3 59.94 -8.23 31.81
CA ASN A 3 58.48 -8.26 31.58
C ASN A 3 58.29 -9.32 30.45
N ILE A 4 57.22 -10.14 30.42
CA ILE A 4 56.16 -10.20 29.34
C ILE A 4 56.63 -10.78 27.98
N GLU A 5 55.98 -11.67 27.24
CA GLU A 5 54.67 -12.36 27.24
C GLU A 5 54.71 -13.55 26.26
N ASP A 6 53.77 -14.48 26.45
CA ASP A 6 53.37 -15.57 25.56
C ASP A 6 52.81 -15.09 24.20
N GLU A 7 53.19 -15.73 23.09
CA GLU A 7 52.46 -15.65 21.82
C GLU A 7 51.85 -17.02 21.48
N LYS A 8 50.56 -17.14 21.84
CA LYS A 8 49.68 -18.26 21.51
C LYS A 8 49.08 -18.04 20.13
N THR A 9 49.55 -18.79 19.15
CA THR A 9 48.95 -18.91 17.81
C THR A 9 47.49 -19.35 17.89
N SER A 10 46.56 -18.43 17.61
CA SER A 10 45.17 -18.73 17.25
C SER A 10 45.02 -18.65 15.73
N LYS A 11 44.71 -19.79 15.11
CA LYS A 11 44.41 -19.91 13.68
C LYS A 11 43.09 -19.21 13.37
N GLU A 12 43.13 -18.14 12.58
CA GLU A 12 41.95 -17.58 11.95
C GLU A 12 41.37 -18.60 10.96
N VAL A 13 40.13 -18.99 11.19
CA VAL A 13 39.31 -19.67 10.20
C VAL A 13 38.74 -18.56 9.30
N GLU A 14 39.32 -18.40 8.11
CA GLU A 14 38.72 -17.61 7.03
C GLU A 14 37.39 -18.26 6.62
N LEU A 15 36.29 -17.80 7.22
CA LEU A 15 34.97 -17.91 6.61
C LEU A 15 34.82 -16.74 5.66
N GLY A 16 35.20 -16.97 4.40
CA GLY A 16 35.01 -16.03 3.30
C GLY A 16 33.53 -15.71 3.10
N VAL A 17 33.06 -14.65 3.75
CA VAL A 17 31.84 -13.94 3.36
C VAL A 17 32.27 -12.53 2.99
N SER A 18 32.24 -12.23 1.70
CA SER A 18 32.56 -10.89 1.18
C SER A 18 31.77 -9.82 1.96
N PRO A 19 32.43 -8.78 2.53
CA PRO A 19 31.78 -7.78 3.39
C PRO A 19 30.64 -7.02 2.70
N VAL A 20 30.69 -6.98 1.36
CA VAL A 20 29.80 -6.20 0.50
C VAL A 20 28.34 -6.71 0.51
N SER A 21 28.10 -7.98 0.84
CA SER A 21 26.73 -8.53 0.86
C SER A 21 25.95 -8.18 2.13
N LEU A 22 26.65 -7.86 3.23
CA LEU A 22 26.07 -7.54 4.54
C LEU A 22 25.50 -6.11 4.62
N GLU A 23 25.95 -5.19 3.75
CA GLU A 23 25.54 -3.78 3.78
C GLU A 23 24.14 -3.54 3.21
N THR A 24 23.54 -4.52 2.55
CA THR A 24 22.27 -4.32 1.84
C THR A 24 21.10 -5.16 2.37
N SER A 25 21.34 -6.11 3.29
CA SER A 25 20.28 -6.96 3.84
C SER A 25 19.62 -6.37 5.10
N CYS A 26 18.43 -6.87 5.44
CA CYS A 26 17.80 -6.62 6.74
C CYS A 26 18.65 -7.19 7.89
N PHE A 27 18.45 -6.67 9.11
CA PHE A 27 19.21 -7.08 10.28
C PHE A 27 18.65 -8.38 10.86
N SER A 28 19.53 -9.30 11.26
CA SER A 28 19.10 -10.53 11.95
C SER A 28 18.22 -10.20 13.15
N LYS A 29 17.11 -10.90 13.36
CA LYS A 29 16.28 -10.68 14.56
C LYS A 29 16.88 -11.29 15.82
N GLU A 30 17.80 -12.26 15.68
CA GLU A 30 18.35 -13.04 16.78
C GLU A 30 19.11 -12.18 17.80
N TRP A 31 19.83 -11.15 17.35
CA TRP A 31 20.54 -10.25 18.27
C TRP A 31 19.59 -9.31 19.02
N ILE A 32 18.42 -8.97 18.46
CA ILE A 32 17.44 -8.10 19.12
C ILE A 32 16.66 -8.88 20.17
N LEU A 33 16.32 -10.14 19.87
CA LEU A 33 15.58 -11.03 20.77
C LEU A 33 16.37 -11.40 22.04
N GLN A 34 17.69 -11.22 22.05
CA GLN A 34 18.50 -11.37 23.28
C GLN A 34 18.17 -10.32 24.35
N LEU A 35 17.68 -9.15 23.94
CA LEU A 35 17.41 -8.01 24.83
C LEU A 35 15.94 -7.59 24.87
N ASN A 36 15.10 -8.12 23.97
CA ASN A 36 13.71 -7.68 23.78
C ASN A 36 12.78 -8.87 23.56
N GLN A 37 11.51 -8.70 23.90
CA GLN A 37 10.47 -9.71 23.59
C GLN A 37 10.03 -9.62 22.12
N GLN A 38 9.55 -10.73 21.57
CA GLN A 38 9.14 -10.82 20.17
C GLN A 38 8.04 -9.82 19.82
N GLU A 39 7.08 -9.62 20.72
CA GLU A 39 5.95 -8.69 20.54
C GLU A 39 6.42 -7.25 20.33
N GLN A 40 7.55 -6.87 20.94
CA GLN A 40 8.11 -5.53 20.84
C GLN A 40 8.77 -5.27 19.49
N ILE A 41 9.19 -6.32 18.78
CA ILE A 41 9.87 -6.20 17.50
C ILE A 41 8.96 -6.43 16.30
N ASN A 42 7.73 -6.93 16.51
CA ASN A 42 6.80 -7.30 15.44
C ASN A 42 6.57 -6.17 14.44
N HIS A 43 6.46 -4.93 14.91
CA HIS A 43 6.27 -3.75 14.06
C HIS A 43 7.52 -3.32 13.29
N PHE A 44 8.66 -3.99 13.45
CA PHE A 44 9.91 -3.73 12.71
C PHE A 44 10.29 -4.89 11.79
N ILE A 45 9.48 -5.95 11.72
CA ILE A 45 9.79 -7.13 10.92
C ILE A 45 9.47 -6.84 9.45
N CYS A 46 10.48 -7.04 8.60
CA CYS A 46 10.34 -7.00 7.15
C CYS A 46 9.43 -8.12 6.67
N LEU A 47 8.37 -7.76 5.94
CA LEU A 47 7.39 -8.70 5.39
C LEU A 47 8.00 -9.77 4.48
N ILE A 48 9.04 -9.41 3.73
CA ILE A 48 9.66 -10.25 2.70
C ILE A 48 10.61 -11.28 3.33
N CYS A 49 11.62 -10.83 4.08
CA CYS A 49 12.68 -11.70 4.59
C CYS A 49 12.48 -12.15 6.05
N LYS A 50 11.45 -11.65 6.74
CA LYS A 50 11.11 -11.97 8.14
C LYS A 50 12.21 -11.63 9.15
N GLN A 51 13.13 -10.75 8.78
CA GLN A 51 14.17 -10.17 9.62
C GLN A 51 13.82 -8.73 10.00
N VAL A 52 14.61 -8.09 10.86
CA VAL A 52 14.37 -6.70 11.27
C VAL A 52 14.72 -5.77 10.11
N ALA A 53 13.76 -4.95 9.68
CA ALA A 53 13.88 -4.15 8.47
C ALA A 53 15.02 -3.13 8.56
N ARG A 54 15.95 -3.20 7.58
CA ARG A 54 16.93 -2.13 7.34
C ARG A 54 16.33 -1.10 6.40
N ASN A 55 16.43 0.19 6.79
CA ASN A 55 15.79 1.30 6.08
C ASN A 55 14.30 0.99 5.80
N PRO A 56 13.48 0.89 6.86
CA PRO A 56 12.10 0.41 6.74
C PRO A 56 11.26 1.37 5.89
N ILE A 57 10.45 0.77 5.03
CA ILE A 57 9.43 1.43 4.24
C ILE A 57 8.09 0.86 4.70
N GLU A 58 7.19 1.75 5.09
CA GLU A 58 5.78 1.38 5.30
C GLU A 58 5.11 1.23 3.93
N MET A 59 4.57 0.04 3.67
CA MET A 59 3.90 -0.24 2.41
C MET A 59 2.38 -0.08 2.58
N ILE A 60 1.77 0.71 1.70
CA ILE A 60 0.33 0.88 1.64
C ILE A 60 -0.15 0.29 0.32
N CYS A 61 -0.94 -0.79 0.40
CA CYS A 61 -1.65 -1.33 -0.75
C CYS A 61 -3.15 -1.05 -0.59
N ALA A 62 -3.77 -0.39 -1.58
CA ALA A 62 -5.18 -0.02 -1.54
C ALA A 62 -6.13 -1.22 -1.36
N GLN A 63 -5.71 -2.41 -1.81
CA GLN A 63 -6.49 -3.64 -1.67
C GLN A 63 -6.33 -4.28 -0.26
N HIS A 64 -5.24 -3.97 0.46
CA HIS A 64 -4.94 -4.49 1.79
C HIS A 64 -5.04 -3.42 2.90
N GLN A 65 -5.70 -2.29 2.62
CA GLN A 65 -5.87 -1.17 3.56
C GLN A 65 -6.67 -1.55 4.83
N LYS A 66 -7.32 -2.72 4.84
CA LYS A 66 -8.10 -3.24 5.97
C LYS A 66 -7.24 -3.99 7.01
N LEU A 67 -5.97 -4.27 6.72
CA LEU A 67 -5.06 -4.81 7.72
C LEU A 67 -4.69 -3.64 8.64
N ASN A 68 -5.21 -3.63 9.87
CA ASN A 68 -4.85 -2.66 10.92
C ASN A 68 -3.40 -2.82 11.42
N GLU A 69 -2.54 -3.50 10.66
CA GLU A 69 -1.16 -3.81 10.98
C GLU A 69 -0.25 -3.08 10.00
N SER A 70 0.70 -2.28 10.52
CA SER A 70 1.71 -1.62 9.69
C SER A 70 2.56 -2.67 8.98
N LEU A 71 2.46 -2.69 7.65
CA LEU A 71 3.25 -3.56 6.81
C LEU A 71 4.61 -2.90 6.56
N ILE A 72 5.66 -3.43 7.19
CA ILE A 72 7.01 -2.92 7.05
C ILE A 72 7.83 -3.79 6.10
N VAL A 73 8.60 -3.15 5.22
CA VAL A 73 9.55 -3.80 4.31
C VAL A 73 10.89 -3.08 4.32
N GLY A 74 12.00 -3.81 4.32
CA GLY A 74 13.31 -3.20 4.13
C GLY A 74 13.49 -2.69 2.69
N ALA A 75 14.04 -1.48 2.51
CA ALA A 75 14.12 -0.82 1.21
C ALA A 75 14.77 -1.68 0.11
N ASN A 76 15.88 -2.35 0.43
CA ASN A 76 16.56 -3.20 -0.54
C ASN A 76 15.80 -4.51 -0.82
N CYS A 77 15.14 -5.10 0.19
CA CYS A 77 14.26 -6.25 -0.02
C CYS A 77 13.11 -5.89 -0.98
N LEU A 78 12.52 -4.70 -0.80
CA LEU A 78 11.48 -4.21 -1.70
C LEU A 78 12.01 -4.03 -3.12
N LYS A 79 13.17 -3.37 -3.28
CA LYS A 79 13.80 -3.18 -4.59
C LYS A 79 14.10 -4.51 -5.29
N GLN A 80 14.69 -5.47 -4.59
CA GLN A 80 14.99 -6.79 -5.15
C GLN A 80 13.72 -7.56 -5.53
N PHE A 81 12.69 -7.50 -4.69
CA PHE A 81 11.42 -8.16 -4.96
C PHE A 81 10.74 -7.61 -6.21
N LEU A 82 10.67 -6.28 -6.35
CA LEU A 82 10.06 -5.62 -7.52
C LEU A 82 10.85 -5.87 -8.81
N ASN A 83 12.18 -5.97 -8.72
CA ASN A 83 13.01 -6.32 -9.87
C ASN A 83 12.80 -7.77 -10.34
N ALA A 84 12.61 -8.70 -9.39
CA ALA A 84 12.39 -10.11 -9.70
C ALA A 84 10.93 -10.41 -10.10
N ASN A 85 9.99 -9.61 -9.59
CA ASN A 85 8.55 -9.80 -9.78
C ASN A 85 7.92 -8.43 -10.13
N PRO A 86 8.13 -7.92 -11.35
CA PRO A 86 7.39 -6.76 -11.82
C PRO A 86 5.89 -7.09 -11.74
N ASP A 87 5.09 -6.20 -11.16
CA ASP A 87 3.63 -6.35 -11.00
C ASP A 87 3.14 -7.26 -9.86
N SER A 88 4.03 -7.87 -9.08
CA SER A 88 3.61 -8.60 -7.87
C SER A 88 3.58 -7.69 -6.63
N CYS A 89 2.60 -7.91 -5.76
CA CYS A 89 2.54 -7.25 -4.46
C CYS A 89 3.25 -8.10 -3.39
N PRO A 90 4.15 -7.52 -2.58
CA PRO A 90 4.85 -8.24 -1.52
C PRO A 90 3.94 -8.75 -0.38
N VAL A 91 2.69 -8.29 -0.31
CA VAL A 91 1.72 -8.73 0.72
C VAL A 91 1.13 -10.07 0.32
N GLN A 92 0.43 -10.11 -0.80
CA GLN A 92 -0.16 -11.30 -1.41
C GLN A 92 -0.31 -11.05 -2.92
N PRO A 93 -0.25 -12.10 -3.75
CA PRO A 93 -0.53 -11.98 -5.17
C PRO A 93 -1.95 -11.44 -5.36
N HIS A 94 -2.05 -10.37 -6.13
CA HIS A 94 -3.34 -9.90 -6.61
C HIS A 94 -3.68 -10.74 -7.82
N ASN A 95 -4.63 -11.65 -7.71
CA ASN A 95 -5.20 -12.23 -8.92
C ASN A 95 -5.78 -11.06 -9.72
N GLU A 96 -5.39 -10.93 -10.99
CA GLU A 96 -5.92 -9.92 -11.91
C GLU A 96 -7.47 -10.01 -12.05
N GLU A 97 -8.06 -11.08 -11.52
CA GLU A 97 -9.51 -11.29 -11.41
C GLU A 97 -10.18 -10.54 -10.25
N GLU A 98 -9.46 -10.02 -9.25
CA GLU A 98 -10.03 -9.32 -8.09
C GLU A 98 -10.04 -7.78 -8.24
N GLY A 99 -9.81 -7.26 -9.44
CA GLY A 99 -9.95 -5.83 -9.76
C GLY A 99 -11.33 -5.44 -10.31
N ASN A 100 -12.12 -6.42 -10.73
CA ASN A 100 -13.47 -6.22 -11.23
C ASN A 100 -14.31 -7.42 -10.81
N GLU A 101 -14.86 -7.43 -9.59
CA GLU A 101 -16.12 -8.13 -9.38
C GLU A 101 -17.04 -7.69 -10.51
N LYS A 102 -17.30 -8.61 -11.44
CA LYS A 102 -18.17 -8.33 -12.58
C LYS A 102 -19.54 -8.18 -11.97
N ILE A 103 -19.94 -6.93 -11.74
CA ILE A 103 -21.28 -6.61 -11.29
C ILE A 103 -22.19 -7.14 -12.39
N THR A 104 -22.99 -8.15 -12.08
CA THR A 104 -23.97 -8.72 -13.00
C THR A 104 -25.37 -8.43 -12.48
N CYS A 105 -26.29 -8.11 -13.40
CA CYS A 105 -27.71 -8.12 -13.11
C CYS A 105 -28.35 -9.34 -13.77
N ASN A 106 -29.08 -10.14 -13.00
CA ASN A 106 -29.82 -11.32 -13.45
C ASN A 106 -31.33 -11.12 -13.35
N PHE A 107 -31.81 -9.89 -13.56
CA PHE A 107 -33.23 -9.53 -13.46
C PHE A 107 -34.11 -10.51 -14.23
N LYS A 108 -35.10 -11.06 -13.52
CA LYS A 108 -36.16 -11.93 -14.05
C LYS A 108 -37.50 -11.36 -13.59
N GLY A 109 -38.21 -10.71 -14.50
CA GLY A 109 -39.48 -10.04 -14.21
C GLY A 109 -40.22 -9.67 -15.50
N LYS A 110 -41.35 -8.96 -15.38
CA LYS A 110 -42.11 -8.51 -16.55
C LYS A 110 -41.43 -7.28 -17.16
N ILE A 111 -41.54 -7.09 -18.48
CA ILE A 111 -40.93 -5.92 -19.14
C ILE A 111 -41.41 -4.57 -18.61
N LYS A 112 -42.66 -4.51 -18.14
CA LYS A 112 -43.23 -3.30 -17.49
C LYS A 112 -42.53 -2.92 -16.17
N GLU A 113 -41.83 -3.86 -15.53
CA GLU A 113 -41.07 -3.66 -14.28
C GLU A 113 -39.61 -3.27 -14.56
N LEU A 114 -39.16 -3.31 -15.82
CA LEU A 114 -37.76 -3.10 -16.17
C LEU A 114 -37.27 -1.70 -15.82
N ASN A 115 -38.05 -0.65 -16.14
CA ASN A 115 -37.65 0.72 -15.85
C ASN A 115 -37.52 0.96 -14.34
N ASP A 116 -38.50 0.50 -13.57
CA ASP A 116 -38.44 0.56 -12.10
C ASP A 116 -37.23 -0.18 -11.54
N HIS A 117 -36.93 -1.38 -12.07
CA HIS A 117 -35.72 -2.10 -11.70
C HIS A 117 -34.45 -1.30 -12.02
N LEU A 118 -34.30 -0.78 -13.25
CA LEU A 118 -33.12 -0.02 -13.67
C LEU A 118 -32.89 1.22 -12.80
N ASP A 119 -33.96 1.90 -12.41
CA ASP A 119 -33.88 3.13 -11.62
C ASP A 119 -33.72 2.86 -10.12
N ASN A 120 -34.34 1.83 -9.57
CA ASN A 120 -34.44 1.70 -8.12
C ASN A 120 -33.67 0.51 -7.54
N SER A 121 -33.47 -0.55 -8.32
CA SER A 121 -33.00 -1.84 -7.81
C SER A 121 -31.78 -2.42 -8.53
N CYS A 122 -31.43 -1.91 -9.70
CA CYS A 122 -30.41 -2.51 -10.55
C CYS A 122 -29.01 -2.27 -9.98
N PRO A 123 -28.22 -3.33 -9.72
CA PRO A 123 -26.85 -3.17 -9.24
C PRO A 123 -25.92 -2.51 -10.27
N LEU A 124 -26.31 -2.53 -11.56
CA LEU A 124 -25.60 -1.86 -12.65
C LEU A 124 -25.90 -0.36 -12.75
N LYS A 125 -26.85 0.16 -11.95
CA LYS A 125 -27.16 1.59 -11.96
C LYS A 125 -25.90 2.39 -11.64
N LEU A 126 -25.58 3.32 -12.53
CA LEU A 126 -24.46 4.23 -12.35
C LEU A 126 -24.90 5.41 -11.47
N PHE A 127 -24.01 5.77 -10.56
CA PHE A 127 -24.16 6.94 -9.71
C PHE A 127 -23.07 7.93 -10.06
N ASP A 128 -23.44 9.19 -10.20
CA ASP A 128 -22.49 10.29 -10.34
C ASP A 128 -21.56 10.36 -9.12
N CYS A 129 -20.31 10.74 -9.36
CA CYS A 129 -19.39 11.10 -8.30
C CYS A 129 -19.94 12.26 -7.47
N TRP A 130 -19.72 12.22 -6.15
CA TRP A 130 -20.14 13.30 -5.23
C TRP A 130 -19.50 14.65 -5.56
N TYR A 131 -18.36 14.64 -6.26
CA TYR A 131 -17.65 15.84 -6.70
C TYR A 131 -18.10 16.36 -8.08
N LYS A 132 -19.22 15.86 -8.63
CA LYS A 132 -19.81 16.38 -9.88
C LYS A 132 -20.07 17.88 -9.88
N PRO A 133 -20.56 18.51 -8.78
CA PRO A 133 -20.72 19.97 -8.72
C PRO A 133 -19.42 20.74 -8.89
N PHE A 134 -18.27 20.13 -8.59
CA PHE A 134 -16.93 20.73 -8.73
C PHE A 134 -16.23 20.36 -10.04
N GLY A 135 -16.88 19.57 -10.90
CA GLY A 135 -16.36 19.22 -12.23
C GLY A 135 -15.90 17.76 -12.41
N CYS A 136 -16.13 16.87 -11.43
CA CYS A 136 -15.86 15.45 -11.65
C CYS A 136 -16.98 14.80 -12.49
N VAL A 137 -16.65 14.35 -13.71
CA VAL A 137 -17.62 13.73 -14.64
C VAL A 137 -17.74 12.21 -14.49
N HIS A 138 -17.11 11.63 -13.47
CA HIS A 138 -17.10 10.18 -13.29
C HIS A 138 -18.46 9.67 -12.80
N ALA A 139 -18.94 8.59 -13.40
CA ALA A 139 -20.10 7.84 -12.93
C ALA A 139 -19.74 6.34 -12.86
N CYS A 140 -20.12 5.69 -11.76
CA CYS A 140 -19.81 4.29 -11.55
C CYS A 140 -20.88 3.60 -10.69
N PRO A 141 -20.94 2.26 -10.68
CA PRO A 141 -21.84 1.54 -9.78
C PRO A 141 -21.54 1.87 -8.32
N LYS A 142 -22.57 1.87 -7.47
CA LYS A 142 -22.48 2.25 -6.05
C LYS A 142 -21.34 1.54 -5.30
N GLN A 143 -21.09 0.26 -5.62
CA GLN A 143 -20.04 -0.56 -5.02
C GLN A 143 -18.63 0.00 -5.31
N LYS A 144 -18.40 0.52 -6.52
CA LYS A 144 -17.10 1.06 -6.94
C LYS A 144 -16.89 2.53 -6.56
N LEU A 145 -17.95 3.23 -6.16
CA LEU A 145 -17.89 4.65 -5.83
C LEU A 145 -16.90 4.96 -4.70
N LYS A 146 -16.89 4.16 -3.62
CA LYS A 146 -15.94 4.35 -2.52
C LYS A 146 -14.49 4.23 -2.97
N GLN A 147 -14.19 3.21 -3.77
CA GLN A 147 -12.84 3.00 -4.30
C GLN A 147 -12.42 4.15 -5.21
N HIS A 148 -13.30 4.60 -6.11
CA HIS A 148 -13.07 5.79 -6.93
C HIS A 148 -12.73 7.02 -6.08
N LEU A 149 -13.51 7.29 -5.03
CA LEU A 149 -13.31 8.44 -4.14
C LEU A 149 -11.94 8.40 -3.44
N ILE A 150 -11.51 7.23 -2.98
CA ILE A 150 -10.21 7.02 -2.33
C ILE A 150 -9.07 7.20 -3.32
N LEU A 151 -9.11 6.50 -4.46
CA LEU A 151 -8.04 6.53 -5.47
C LEU A 151 -7.87 7.91 -6.11
N LYS A 152 -8.95 8.70 -6.17
CA LYS A 152 -8.96 10.05 -6.77
C LYS A 152 -9.05 11.17 -5.72
N LEU A 153 -8.76 10.89 -4.45
CA LEU A 153 -8.89 11.88 -3.37
C LEU A 153 -8.13 13.19 -3.66
N LYS A 154 -6.87 13.10 -4.10
CA LYS A 154 -6.07 14.29 -4.46
C LYS A 154 -6.72 15.09 -5.60
N PHE A 155 -7.17 14.40 -6.65
CA PHE A 155 -7.86 15.04 -7.77
C PHE A 155 -9.14 15.76 -7.32
N HIS A 156 -9.95 15.12 -6.47
CA HIS A 156 -11.15 15.72 -5.91
C HIS A 156 -10.84 16.93 -5.03
N PHE A 157 -9.78 16.87 -4.21
CA PHE A 157 -9.31 18.00 -3.43
C PHE A 157 -8.89 19.18 -4.33
N ASP A 158 -8.14 18.91 -5.40
CA ASP A 158 -7.70 19.94 -6.35
C ASP A 158 -8.89 20.63 -7.05
N LEU A 159 -9.97 19.90 -7.35
CA LEU A 159 -11.21 20.50 -7.87
C LEU A 159 -11.84 21.49 -6.87
N VAL A 160 -11.90 21.11 -5.60
CA VAL A 160 -12.45 21.98 -4.55
C VAL A 160 -11.59 23.22 -4.35
N VAL A 161 -10.25 23.07 -4.32
CA VAL A 161 -9.33 24.21 -4.21
C VAL A 161 -9.52 25.18 -5.37
N LYS A 162 -9.54 24.67 -6.61
CA LYS A 162 -9.80 25.51 -7.80
C LYS A 162 -11.13 26.24 -7.72
N PHE A 163 -12.17 25.57 -7.25
CA PHE A 163 -13.49 26.19 -7.06
C PHE A 163 -13.43 27.33 -6.03
N VAL A 164 -12.77 27.11 -4.88
CA VAL A 164 -12.60 28.13 -3.84
C VAL A 164 -11.79 29.32 -4.34
N ASP A 165 -10.72 29.09 -5.09
CA ASP A 165 -9.90 30.16 -5.66
C ASP A 165 -10.66 30.99 -6.69
N SER A 166 -11.47 30.34 -7.54
CA SER A 166 -12.37 31.02 -8.46
C SER A 166 -13.39 31.91 -7.73
N LEU A 167 -13.94 31.43 -6.60
CA LEU A 167 -14.84 32.22 -5.77
C LEU A 167 -14.13 33.44 -5.17
N LYS A 168 -12.92 33.27 -4.61
CA LYS A 168 -12.13 34.38 -4.05
C LYS A 168 -11.84 35.46 -5.08
N GLN A 169 -11.42 35.07 -6.29
CA GLN A 169 -11.17 36.01 -7.39
C GLN A 169 -12.44 36.78 -7.77
N THR A 170 -13.58 36.09 -7.84
CA THR A 170 -14.87 36.70 -8.16
C THR A 170 -15.26 37.74 -7.09
N ILE A 171 -15.08 37.41 -5.80
CA ILE A 171 -15.38 38.32 -4.69
C ILE A 171 -14.45 39.56 -4.72
N GLN A 172 -13.15 39.37 -4.97
CA GLN A 172 -12.20 40.47 -5.07
C GLN A 172 -12.48 41.40 -6.26
N PHE A 173 -13.07 40.90 -7.34
CA PHE A 173 -13.49 41.72 -8.49
C PHE A 173 -14.75 42.55 -8.24
N HIS A 174 -15.52 42.19 -7.21
CA HIS A 174 -16.77 42.87 -6.83
C HIS A 174 -16.62 43.77 -5.59
N GLN A 175 -15.39 43.97 -5.10
CA GLN A 175 -15.01 44.95 -4.08
C GLN A 175 -14.24 46.10 -4.73
#